data_AF-A0A7W1P9T2-F1
#
_entry.id   AF-A0A7W1P9T2-F1
#
_cell.length_a   1.000
_cell.length_b   1.000
_cell.length_c   1.000
_cell.angle_alpha   90.00
_cell.angle_beta   90.00
_cell.angle_gamma   90.00
#
_symmetry.space_group_name_H-M   'P 1'
#
loop_
_entity.id
_entity.type
_entity.pdbx_description
1 polymer ?
#
loop_
_entity_poly.entity_id
_entity_poly.type
_entity_poly.pdbx_seq_one_letter_code
_entity_poly.pdbx_strand_id
1 'polypeptide(L)'
;KADGAPRKLVGFEVLDRAIARHGHDVYMDGDKAGIVTSGTQTPFLKKAIGMAYLPSPRATTGTEFEIDIRGRRVPATVVPMPFYKREK
;
A
#
# COMPACT_ATOMS: atom_id res chain seq x y z
N LYS A 1 -12.94 -13.32 22.34
CA LYS A 1 -12.96 -13.43 20.87
C LYS A 1 -12.27 -12.17 20.36
N ALA A 2 -11.04 -12.29 19.88
CA ALA A 2 -10.34 -11.13 19.32
C ALA A 2 -10.80 -11.01 17.87
N ASP A 3 -11.98 -10.42 17.66
CA ASP A 3 -12.40 -9.99 16.33
C ASP A 3 -11.34 -9.00 15.86
N GLY A 4 -10.41 -9.49 15.04
CA GLY A 4 -9.26 -8.75 14.57
C GLY A 4 -9.70 -7.44 13.93
N ALA A 5 -8.87 -6.41 14.04
CA ALA A 5 -9.20 -5.09 13.54
C ALA A 5 -9.74 -5.18 12.09
N PRO A 6 -10.87 -4.53 11.77
CA PRO A 6 -11.50 -4.64 10.45
C PRO A 6 -10.57 -4.13 9.34
N ARG A 7 -9.59 -3.31 9.71
CA ARG A 7 -8.53 -2.80 8.85
C ARG A 7 -7.17 -3.13 9.44
N LYS A 8 -6.24 -3.51 8.57
CA LYS A 8 -4.86 -3.80 8.90
C LYS A 8 -3.94 -2.82 8.17
N LEU A 9 -2.93 -2.35 8.87
CA LEU A 9 -1.86 -1.56 8.26
C LEU A 9 -0.95 -2.51 7.48
N VAL A 10 -0.80 -2.25 6.19
CA VAL A 10 0.09 -3.01 5.32
C VAL A 10 1.13 -2.11 4.69
N GLY A 11 2.26 -2.71 4.32
CA GLY A 11 3.25 -2.08 3.48
C GLY A 11 2.92 -2.35 2.02
N PHE A 12 3.14 -1.37 1.16
CA PHE A 12 2.95 -1.53 -0.27
C PHE A 12 4.07 -0.89 -1.06
N GLU A 13 4.23 -1.38 -2.28
CA GLU A 13 5.11 -0.84 -3.30
C GLU A 13 4.26 -0.41 -4.49
N VAL A 14 4.45 0.81 -4.98
CA VAL A 14 3.82 1.32 -6.19
C VAL A 14 4.66 0.84 -7.38
N LEU A 15 4.01 0.20 -8.36
CA LEU A 15 4.67 -0.36 -9.54
C LEU A 15 4.97 0.69 -10.62
N ASP A 16 4.40 1.89 -10.48
CA ASP A 16 4.58 3.04 -11.38
C ASP A 16 5.52 4.10 -10.76
N ARG A 17 5.86 5.12 -11.54
CA ARG A 17 6.67 6.29 -11.11
C ARG A 17 5.91 7.28 -10.22
N ALA A 18 4.63 7.03 -9.94
CA ALA A 18 3.82 7.92 -9.13
C ALA A 18 4.08 7.73 -7.64
N ILE A 19 3.89 8.80 -6.86
CA ILE A 19 4.17 8.80 -5.42
C ILE A 19 2.83 8.85 -4.69
N ALA A 20 2.50 7.76 -4.01
CA ALA A 20 1.38 7.72 -3.08
C ALA A 20 1.69 8.63 -1.88
N ARG A 21 0.73 9.46 -1.46
CA ARG A 21 0.86 10.32 -0.27
C ARG A 21 -0.29 10.06 0.70
N HIS A 22 -0.15 10.57 1.93
CA HIS A 22 -1.23 10.53 2.91
C HIS A 22 -2.56 11.02 2.30
N GLY A 23 -3.65 10.32 2.58
CA GLY A 23 -4.99 10.69 2.15
C GLY A 23 -5.39 10.20 0.75
N HIS A 24 -4.51 9.47 0.06
CA HIS A 24 -4.87 8.89 -1.24
C HIS A 24 -5.74 7.66 -1.03
N ASP A 25 -6.78 7.54 -1.84
CA ASP A 25 -7.73 6.44 -1.74
C ASP A 25 -7.17 5.18 -2.40
N VAL A 26 -7.40 4.04 -1.76
CA VAL A 26 -7.01 2.73 -2.27
C VAL A 26 -8.24 2.03 -2.82
N TYR A 27 -8.11 1.48 -4.01
CA TYR A 27 -9.14 0.77 -4.75
C TYR A 27 -8.72 -0.67 -5.01
N MET A 28 -9.67 -1.60 -4.91
CA MET A 28 -9.48 -3.01 -5.23
C MET A 28 -10.75 -3.51 -5.92
N ASP A 29 -10.60 -4.11 -7.09
CA ASP A 29 -11.72 -4.57 -7.93
C ASP A 29 -12.70 -3.44 -8.30
N GLY A 30 -12.20 -2.20 -8.42
CA GLY A 30 -13.02 -1.01 -8.69
C GLY A 30 -13.65 -0.34 -7.47
N ASP A 31 -13.65 -0.99 -6.31
CA ASP A 31 -14.23 -0.47 -5.07
C ASP A 31 -13.17 0.15 -4.15
N LYS A 32 -13.56 1.20 -3.42
CA LYS A 32 -12.70 1.83 -2.41
C LYS A 32 -12.48 0.88 -1.23
N ALA A 33 -11.28 0.32 -1.16
CA ALA A 33 -10.88 -0.65 -0.15
C ALA A 33 -10.21 -0.01 1.07
N GLY A 34 -9.60 1.17 0.91
CA GLY A 34 -8.75 1.72 1.96
C GLY A 34 -8.23 3.13 1.71
N ILE A 35 -7.22 3.50 2.50
CA ILE A 35 -6.56 4.80 2.42
C ILE A 35 -5.07 4.66 2.71
N VAL A 36 -4.26 5.42 1.97
CA VAL A 36 -2.82 5.56 2.19
C VAL A 36 -2.59 6.45 3.41
N THR A 37 -1.82 5.94 4.38
CA THR A 37 -1.41 6.70 5.57
C THR A 37 -0.12 7.45 5.31
N SER A 38 0.86 6.81 4.71
CA SER A 38 2.13 7.45 4.38
C SER A 38 2.68 6.81 3.12
N GLY A 39 3.26 7.60 2.22
CA GLY A 39 4.00 7.08 1.11
C GLY A 39 5.15 8.01 0.80
N THR A 40 6.30 7.42 0.47
CA THR A 40 7.49 8.16 0.12
C THR A 40 8.21 7.46 -1.02
N GLN A 41 8.98 8.22 -1.78
CA GLN A 41 9.90 7.63 -2.74
C GLN A 41 11.18 7.26 -2.00
N THR A 42 11.59 5.99 -2.08
CA THR A 42 12.84 5.55 -1.47
C THR A 42 13.96 5.61 -2.51
N PRO A 43 14.94 6.54 -2.38
CA PRO A 43 16.00 6.71 -3.36
C PRO A 43 16.91 5.47 -3.46
N PHE A 44 17.10 4.76 -2.34
CA PHE A 44 17.90 3.53 -2.29
C PHE A 44 17.30 2.38 -3.11
N LEU A 45 15.98 2.23 -3.08
CA LEU A 45 15.28 1.15 -3.78
C LEU A 45 14.79 1.58 -5.17
N LYS A 46 14.90 2.89 -5.50
CA LYS A 46 14.31 3.51 -6.70
C LYS A 46 12.82 3.17 -6.89
N LYS A 47 12.13 2.87 -5.79
CA LYS A 47 10.74 2.43 -5.71
C LYS A 47 9.96 3.38 -4.83
N ALA A 48 8.68 3.59 -5.15
CA ALA A 48 7.77 4.30 -4.27
C ALA A 48 7.11 3.28 -3.34
N ILE A 49 7.37 3.42 -2.04
CA ILE A 49 6.81 2.53 -1.02
C ILE A 49 6.01 3.32 0.00
N GLY A 50 5.05 2.67 0.63
CA GLY A 50 4.19 3.31 1.59
C GLY A 50 3.46 2.34 2.49
N MET A 51 2.64 2.90 3.36
CA MET A 51 1.73 2.20 4.24
C MET A 51 0.30 2.61 3.95
N ALA A 52 -0.60 1.64 3.94
CA ALA A 52 -2.03 1.84 3.74
C ALA A 52 -2.82 1.00 4.73
N TYR A 53 -4.01 1.47 5.07
CA TYR A 53 -5.01 0.65 5.72
C TYR A 53 -5.81 -0.09 4.67
N LEU A 54 -5.77 -1.42 4.73
CA LEU A 54 -6.58 -2.31 3.91
C LEU A 54 -7.53 -3.13 4.78
N PRO A 55 -8.63 -3.66 4.21
CA PRO A 55 -9.49 -4.60 4.91
C PRO A 55 -8.67 -5.84 5.30
N SER A 56 -8.84 -6.36 6.52
CA SER A 56 -8.12 -7.56 6.97
C SER A 56 -8.11 -8.73 5.96
N PRO A 57 -9.21 -9.08 5.26
CA PRO A 57 -9.19 -10.17 4.27
C PRO A 57 -8.38 -9.86 3.00
N ARG A 58 -8.13 -8.57 2.70
CA ARG A 58 -7.36 -8.13 1.53
C ARG A 58 -5.97 -7.57 1.90
N ALA A 59 -5.58 -7.72 3.17
CA ALA A 59 -4.31 -7.25 3.72
C ALA A 59 -3.20 -8.32 3.66
N THR A 60 -3.19 -9.13 2.60
CA THR A 60 -2.25 -10.21 2.36
C THR A 60 -1.09 -9.77 1.49
N THR A 61 0.11 -10.27 1.76
CA THR A 61 1.29 -10.01 0.92
C THR A 61 1.09 -10.57 -0.49
N GLY A 62 1.51 -9.81 -1.50
CA GLY A 62 1.30 -10.14 -2.92
C GLY A 62 -0.04 -9.67 -3.47
N THR A 63 -0.95 -9.15 -2.64
CA THR A 63 -2.21 -8.60 -3.14
C THR A 63 -1.95 -7.32 -3.93
N GLU A 64 -2.48 -7.27 -5.15
CA GLU A 64 -2.44 -6.10 -6.02
C GLU A 64 -3.65 -5.21 -5.78
N PHE A 65 -3.45 -3.91 -5.90
CA PHE A 65 -4.47 -2.90 -5.73
C PHE A 65 -4.10 -1.63 -6.48
N GLU A 66 -5.03 -0.68 -6.54
CA GLU A 66 -4.83 0.58 -7.22
C GLU A 66 -4.90 1.74 -6.23
N ILE A 67 -4.06 2.75 -6.42
CA ILE A 67 -4.09 3.98 -5.62
C ILE A 67 -4.57 5.11 -6.52
N ASP A 68 -5.54 5.87 -6.05
CA ASP A 68 -5.98 7.08 -6.72
C ASP A 68 -5.01 8.23 -6.46
N ILE A 69 -4.21 8.57 -7.47
CA ILE A 69 -3.29 9.69 -7.43
C ILE A 69 -3.82 10.76 -8.37
N ARG A 70 -4.58 11.71 -7.81
CA ARG A 70 -5.18 12.85 -8.52
C ARG A 70 -6.05 12.43 -9.72
N GLY A 71 -6.85 11.39 -9.58
CA GLY A 71 -7.72 10.85 -10.62
C GLY A 71 -7.07 9.81 -11.52
N ARG A 72 -5.78 9.50 -11.32
CA ARG A 72 -5.10 8.40 -11.99
C ARG A 72 -5.04 7.19 -11.06
N ARG A 73 -5.61 6.07 -11.50
CA ARG A 73 -5.41 4.76 -10.86
C ARG A 73 -3.99 4.28 -11.14
N VAL A 74 -3.23 4.05 -10.08
CA VAL A 74 -1.86 3.58 -10.18
C VAL A 74 -1.74 2.23 -9.49
N PRO A 75 -1.20 1.19 -10.17
CA PRO A 75 -1.07 -0.12 -9.59
C PRO A 75 -0.01 -0.15 -8.48
N ALA A 76 -0.33 -0.84 -7.40
CA ALA A 76 0.52 -1.09 -6.25
C ALA A 76 0.32 -2.51 -5.73
N THR A 77 1.33 -3.05 -5.07
CA THR A 77 1.31 -4.41 -4.54
C THR A 77 1.65 -4.38 -3.05
N VAL A 78 0.92 -5.16 -2.25
CA VAL A 78 1.24 -5.37 -0.84
C VAL A 78 2.55 -6.14 -0.72
N VAL A 79 3.52 -5.57 -0.01
CA VAL A 79 4.82 -6.19 0.23
C VAL A 79 5.01 -6.46 1.73
N PRO A 80 5.77 -7.49 2.11
CA PRO A 80 6.02 -7.78 3.51
C PRO A 80 6.94 -6.71 4.10
N MET A 81 6.60 -6.21 5.29
CA MET A 81 7.49 -5.35 6.07
C MET A 81 8.43 -6.20 6.94
N PRO A 82 9.69 -5.79 7.18
CA PRO A 82 10.29 -4.51 6.81
C PRO A 82 10.74 -4.44 5.34
N PHE A 83 10.57 -3.27 4.70
CA PHE A 83 10.95 -3.01 3.29
C PHE A 83 12.46 -3.10 3.02
N TYR A 84 13.27 -3.03 4.07
CA TYR A 84 14.72 -3.13 4.01
C TYR A 84 15.18 -4.01 5.17
N LYS A 85 15.82 -5.13 4.85
CA LYS A 85 16.48 -6.00 5.82
C LYS A 85 17.98 -5.84 5.62
N ARG A 86 18.66 -5.21 6.58
CA ARG A 86 20.12 -5.17 6.61
C ARG A 86 20.60 -6.57 7.02
N GLU A 87 21.15 -7.34 6.09
CA GLU A 87 21.91 -8.54 6.45
C GLU A 87 23.15 -8.11 7.24
N LYS A 88 23.45 -8.85 8.32
CA LYS A 88 24.48 -8.52 9.30
C LYS A 88 25.80 -9.15 8.90
#